data_AF-A0A9D6YFK2-F1
#
_entry.id   AF-A0A9D6YFK2-F1
#
_cell.length_a   1.000
_cell.length_b   1.000
_cell.length_c   1.000
_cell.angle_alpha   90.00
_cell.angle_beta   90.00
_cell.angle_gamma   90.00
#
_symmetry.space_group_name_H-M   'P 1'
#
loop_
_entity.id
_entity.type
_entity.pdbx_description
1 polymer ?
#
loop_
_entity_poly.entity_id
_entity_poly.type
_entity_poly.pdbx_seq_one_letter_code
_entity_poly.pdbx_strand_id
1 'polypeptide(L)'
;MIPTAELAKAAQAAFDFVSAQPDVREVEVFVSTNESLLARLCYTSAVPCNGVEEPKSTQSYGLGIQVALKDGRRIGFGSEPSDLTPRGTERALAKARDAAVADPEFVSLPHPGGERRTLVDYHDPRLMAIDDRDLVEAGWKIVNGGLRTFLASSRLAGLAGTDAGLRQLGLLLGGDVTIVLERVALVSTHLPRVQTDESTLITASVTSMVEARDAKGSGWSTGTRLDHFTNEAGVDAAAAAIAAIGGERVPSGEYTVIFGSQPVADLLCNLVLPACTASSFYSSSTPFLGKLGRPVASPLLTIYDHGAAPGLMGSKGITCEGLPTGRTDLVRNGVLVGCLSSWYESQRLLRDPNLQSKLGATGSIAERALAPRNGFRFGAGGGRVFDSQPGIAASNVVVEGSGGATRDELIRTVRNGLYIGRIWYTYPINGLRAGDFTCTVVADSYIIRDGRIVAPLRPNTVRINDNIATVLGNVVGVTKEVKGTIVWAADEVAYTPEIAVSGVHVDAIAGFMEDLG
;
A
#
# COMPACT_ATOMS: atom_id res chain seq x y z
N MET A 1 -23.61 8.31 1.91
CA MET A 1 -22.56 9.20 2.48
C MET A 1 -23.00 10.64 2.76
N ILE A 2 -22.53 11.25 3.87
CA ILE A 2 -22.73 12.68 4.22
C ILE A 2 -22.10 13.61 3.15
N PRO A 3 -22.76 14.69 2.70
CA PRO A 3 -22.19 15.62 1.72
C PRO A 3 -20.99 16.42 2.24
N THR A 4 -20.01 16.69 1.38
CA THR A 4 -18.80 17.48 1.69
C THR A 4 -19.12 18.86 2.27
N ALA A 5 -20.19 19.51 1.78
CA ALA A 5 -20.65 20.80 2.28
C ALA A 5 -21.12 20.75 3.75
N GLU A 6 -21.68 19.62 4.19
CA GLU A 6 -22.09 19.43 5.58
C GLU A 6 -20.88 19.16 6.49
N LEU A 7 -19.90 18.38 6.02
CA LEU A 7 -18.64 18.19 6.74
C LEU A 7 -17.90 19.51 6.93
N ALA A 8 -17.86 20.36 5.89
CA ALA A 8 -17.21 21.67 5.95
C ALA A 8 -17.88 22.58 6.98
N LYS A 9 -19.22 22.59 7.05
CA LYS A 9 -19.97 23.33 8.07
C LYS A 9 -19.68 22.82 9.48
N ALA A 10 -19.66 21.49 9.66
CA ALA A 10 -19.35 20.88 10.95
C ALA A 10 -17.92 21.20 11.41
N ALA A 11 -16.94 21.10 10.50
CA ALA A 11 -15.54 21.44 10.77
C ALA A 11 -15.39 22.90 11.20
N GLN A 12 -16.01 23.84 10.46
CA GLN A 12 -15.99 25.27 10.80
C GLN A 12 -16.65 25.55 12.15
N ALA A 13 -17.85 25.02 12.39
CA ALA A 13 -18.57 25.26 13.63
C ALA A 13 -17.80 24.72 14.86
N ALA A 14 -17.20 23.54 14.72
CA ALA A 14 -16.35 22.96 15.76
C ALA A 14 -15.10 23.83 15.99
N PHE A 15 -14.44 24.29 14.92
CA PHE A 15 -13.27 25.15 15.03
C PHE A 15 -13.57 26.49 15.72
N ASP A 16 -14.65 27.15 15.34
CA ASP A 16 -15.08 28.42 15.94
C ASP A 16 -15.34 28.26 17.45
N PHE A 17 -15.98 27.16 17.84
CA PHE A 17 -16.23 26.85 19.25
C PHE A 17 -14.94 26.55 20.04
N VAL A 18 -14.04 25.73 19.50
CA VAL A 18 -12.82 25.30 20.22
C VAL A 18 -11.77 26.39 20.26
N SER A 19 -11.58 27.14 19.17
CA SER A 19 -10.62 28.24 19.12
C SER A 19 -10.98 29.41 20.04
N ALA A 20 -12.27 29.56 20.38
CA ALA A 20 -12.75 30.55 21.35
C ALA A 20 -12.48 30.17 22.82
N GLN A 21 -12.03 28.94 23.09
CA GLN A 21 -11.77 28.48 24.45
C GLN A 21 -10.52 29.15 25.03
N PRO A 22 -10.57 29.66 26.27
CA PRO A 22 -9.50 30.49 26.83
C PRO A 22 -8.19 29.72 27.05
N ASP A 23 -8.26 28.41 27.27
CA ASP A 23 -7.13 27.51 27.50
C ASP A 23 -6.47 26.98 26.22
N VAL A 24 -7.16 27.07 25.08
CA VAL A 24 -6.67 26.56 23.78
C VAL A 24 -5.74 27.58 23.12
N ARG A 25 -4.53 27.13 22.75
CA ARG A 25 -3.53 27.90 22.01
C ARG A 25 -3.64 27.68 20.51
N GLU A 26 -3.71 26.42 20.10
CA GLU A 26 -3.88 25.99 18.70
C GLU A 26 -4.86 24.82 18.66
N VAL A 27 -5.62 24.70 17.57
CA VAL A 27 -6.58 23.63 17.34
C VAL A 27 -6.56 23.23 15.86
N GLU A 28 -6.66 21.93 15.63
CA GLU A 28 -7.04 21.32 14.35
C GLU A 28 -8.32 20.53 14.55
N VAL A 29 -9.27 20.73 13.65
CA VAL A 29 -10.48 19.92 13.54
C VAL A 29 -10.42 19.16 12.22
N PHE A 30 -10.53 17.83 12.29
CA PHE A 30 -10.61 16.94 11.14
C PHE A 30 -11.92 16.17 11.19
N VAL A 31 -12.74 16.31 10.15
CA VAL A 31 -14.02 15.63 10.00
C VAL A 31 -13.94 14.71 8.80
N SER A 32 -14.41 13.48 8.93
CA SER A 32 -14.44 12.54 7.81
C SER A 32 -15.72 11.72 7.78
N THR A 33 -16.04 11.25 6.57
CA THR A 33 -16.94 10.12 6.36
C THR A 33 -16.29 9.19 5.33
N ASN A 34 -16.30 7.91 5.65
CA ASN A 34 -15.80 6.84 4.80
C ASN A 34 -16.92 5.82 4.61
N GLU A 35 -16.98 5.25 3.41
CA GLU A 35 -17.87 4.14 3.09
C GLU A 35 -17.05 3.09 2.36
N SER A 36 -17.07 1.86 2.87
CA SER A 36 -16.39 0.71 2.27
C SER A 36 -17.45 -0.25 1.78
N LEU A 37 -17.45 -0.51 0.47
CA LEU A 37 -18.38 -1.41 -0.20
C LEU A 37 -17.60 -2.64 -0.65
N LEU A 38 -18.10 -3.82 -0.34
CA LEU A 38 -17.41 -5.09 -0.55
C LEU A 38 -18.34 -6.06 -1.25
N ALA A 39 -17.91 -6.64 -2.37
CA ALA A 39 -18.53 -7.83 -2.95
C ALA A 39 -17.59 -9.02 -2.78
N ARG A 40 -17.99 -10.00 -1.98
CA ARG A 40 -17.21 -11.23 -1.80
C ARG A 40 -17.40 -12.18 -2.98
N LEU A 41 -16.28 -12.67 -3.50
CA LEU A 41 -16.22 -13.65 -4.59
C LEU A 41 -15.95 -15.04 -3.99
N CYS A 42 -16.80 -15.99 -4.32
CA CYS A 42 -16.71 -17.38 -3.89
C CYS A 42 -17.33 -18.26 -4.97
N TYR A 43 -16.48 -18.79 -5.84
CA TYR A 43 -16.86 -19.71 -6.90
C TYR A 43 -16.13 -21.04 -6.73
N THR A 44 -16.89 -22.12 -6.77
CA THR A 44 -16.38 -23.50 -6.70
C THR A 44 -17.10 -24.33 -7.76
N SER A 45 -16.35 -24.96 -8.65
CA SER A 45 -16.93 -25.73 -9.77
C SER A 45 -17.74 -26.95 -9.32
N ALA A 46 -17.37 -27.56 -8.19
CA ALA A 46 -17.95 -28.81 -7.71
C ALA A 46 -19.18 -28.63 -6.79
N VAL A 47 -19.43 -27.41 -6.31
CA VAL A 47 -20.48 -27.11 -5.32
C VAL A 47 -21.37 -26.00 -5.88
N PRO A 48 -22.71 -26.14 -5.84
CA PRO A 48 -23.61 -25.04 -6.15
C PRO A 48 -23.26 -23.83 -5.30
N CYS A 49 -22.87 -22.73 -5.94
CA CYS A 49 -22.49 -21.48 -5.30
C CYS A 49 -23.06 -20.31 -6.08
N ASN A 50 -23.25 -19.18 -5.40
CA ASN A 50 -23.76 -17.96 -6.02
C ASN A 50 -22.67 -17.21 -6.82
N GLY A 51 -21.39 -17.59 -6.67
CA GLY A 51 -20.24 -16.94 -7.32
C GLY A 51 -19.88 -15.60 -6.69
N VAL A 52 -20.88 -14.72 -6.53
CA VAL A 52 -20.83 -13.46 -5.78
C VAL A 52 -21.83 -13.59 -4.64
N GLU A 53 -21.37 -13.60 -3.40
CA GLU A 53 -22.20 -14.01 -2.26
C GLU A 53 -22.80 -12.86 -1.46
N GLU A 54 -22.01 -11.83 -1.14
CA GLU A 54 -22.38 -10.84 -0.13
C GLU A 54 -21.92 -9.44 -0.53
N PRO A 55 -22.79 -8.57 -1.07
CA PRO A 55 -22.57 -7.13 -1.04
C PRO A 55 -22.71 -6.66 0.42
N LYS A 56 -21.66 -6.04 0.95
CA LYS A 56 -21.63 -5.44 2.29
C LYS A 56 -21.20 -4.00 2.17
N SER A 57 -21.81 -3.14 2.98
CA SER A 57 -21.36 -1.77 3.17
C SER A 57 -21.06 -1.53 4.63
N THR A 58 -19.97 -0.82 4.90
CA THR A 58 -19.70 -0.23 6.21
C THR A 58 -19.54 1.26 6.04
N GLN A 59 -20.13 2.02 6.95
CA GLN A 59 -20.02 3.47 6.97
C GLN A 59 -19.45 3.92 8.31
N SER A 60 -18.50 4.86 8.26
CA SER A 60 -17.92 5.51 9.43
C SER A 60 -17.91 7.02 9.21
N TYR A 61 -18.30 7.80 10.22
CA TYR A 61 -18.18 9.25 10.20
C TYR A 61 -18.04 9.81 11.61
N GLY A 62 -17.43 10.99 11.71
CA GLY A 62 -17.19 11.66 12.98
C GLY A 62 -16.21 12.81 12.85
N LEU A 63 -15.84 13.39 13.98
CA LEU A 63 -14.87 14.47 14.08
C LEU A 63 -13.77 14.15 15.10
N GLY A 64 -12.55 14.56 14.78
CA GLY A 64 -11.39 14.52 15.64
C GLY A 64 -10.88 15.94 15.90
N ILE A 65 -10.50 16.22 17.14
CA ILE A 65 -10.00 17.51 17.58
C ILE A 65 -8.63 17.30 18.23
N GLN A 66 -7.62 17.95 17.67
CA GLN A 66 -6.29 18.04 18.25
C GLN A 66 -6.09 19.46 18.81
N VAL A 67 -5.73 19.58 20.08
CA VAL A 67 -5.52 20.87 20.75
C VAL A 67 -4.12 20.96 21.34
N ALA A 68 -3.51 22.14 21.23
CA ALA A 68 -2.37 22.54 22.04
C ALA A 68 -2.84 23.53 23.11
N LEU A 69 -2.57 23.25 24.38
CA LEU A 69 -3.02 24.07 25.51
C LEU A 69 -1.98 25.14 25.90
N LYS A 70 -2.45 26.26 26.46
CA LYS A 70 -1.59 27.39 26.87
C LYS A 70 -0.74 27.11 28.11
N ASP A 71 -1.13 26.14 28.93
CA ASP A 71 -0.66 25.96 30.30
C ASP A 71 0.59 25.07 30.48
N GLY A 72 1.33 24.79 29.40
CA GLY A 72 2.59 24.06 29.51
C GLY A 72 3.00 23.22 28.31
N ARG A 73 2.63 23.64 27.07
CA ARG A 73 2.87 22.86 25.84
C ARG A 73 2.29 21.44 25.91
N ARG A 74 1.13 21.28 26.55
CA ARG A 74 0.39 20.02 26.50
C ARG A 74 -0.35 19.92 25.18
N ILE A 75 -0.34 18.73 24.59
CA ILE A 75 -1.09 18.40 23.40
C ILE A 75 -2.08 17.29 23.71
N GLY A 76 -3.28 17.43 23.20
CA GLY A 76 -4.38 16.51 23.46
C GLY A 76 -5.13 16.19 22.18
N PHE A 77 -5.66 14.98 22.09
CA PHE A 77 -6.49 14.55 20.99
C PHE A 77 -7.74 13.86 21.53
N GLY A 78 -8.89 14.18 20.93
CA GLY A 78 -10.16 13.56 21.25
C GLY A 78 -11.05 13.51 20.03
N SER A 79 -11.84 12.45 19.92
CA SER A 79 -12.73 12.22 18.79
C SER A 79 -14.14 11.89 19.25
N GLU A 80 -15.10 12.17 18.38
CA GLU A 80 -16.49 11.78 18.57
C GLU A 80 -17.03 11.08 17.31
N PRO A 81 -17.37 9.78 17.40
CA PRO A 81 -17.99 9.05 16.31
C PRO A 81 -19.47 9.40 16.20
N SER A 82 -19.98 9.43 14.96
CA SER A 82 -21.40 9.53 14.65
C SER A 82 -22.14 10.78 15.17
N ASP A 83 -21.44 11.81 15.65
CA ASP A 83 -22.04 13.06 16.13
C ASP A 83 -21.22 14.27 15.65
N LEU A 84 -21.73 14.94 14.61
CA LEU A 84 -21.16 16.17 14.05
C LEU A 84 -21.76 17.45 14.64
N THR A 85 -22.55 17.35 15.71
CA THR A 85 -23.24 18.49 16.34
C THR A 85 -22.34 19.23 17.34
N PRO A 86 -22.76 20.39 17.85
CA PRO A 86 -22.03 21.09 18.92
C PRO A 86 -21.78 20.21 20.16
N ARG A 87 -22.72 19.33 20.52
CA ARG A 87 -22.52 18.39 21.63
C ARG A 87 -21.41 17.38 21.34
N GLY A 88 -21.29 16.91 20.11
CA GLY A 88 -20.20 16.04 19.69
C GLY A 88 -18.86 16.74 19.78
N THR A 89 -18.80 18.01 19.37
CA THR A 89 -17.63 18.88 19.51
C THR A 89 -17.21 19.04 20.97
N GLU A 90 -18.16 19.34 21.86
CA GLU A 90 -17.91 19.48 23.30
C GLU A 90 -17.30 18.20 23.91
N ARG A 91 -17.83 17.03 23.53
CA ARG A 91 -17.30 15.73 24.00
C ARG A 91 -15.91 15.43 23.45
N ALA A 92 -15.67 15.67 22.16
CA ALA A 92 -14.35 15.49 21.55
C ALA A 92 -13.32 16.42 22.21
N LEU A 93 -13.66 17.69 22.46
CA LEU A 93 -12.79 18.63 23.17
C LEU A 93 -12.52 18.19 24.62
N ALA A 94 -13.55 17.72 25.35
CA ALA A 94 -13.36 17.21 26.70
C ALA A 94 -12.37 16.04 26.73
N LYS A 95 -12.54 15.05 25.84
CA LYS A 95 -11.58 13.95 25.67
C LYS A 95 -10.18 14.44 25.32
N ALA A 96 -10.06 15.44 24.45
CA ALA A 96 -8.77 16.02 24.09
C ALA A 96 -8.08 16.66 25.29
N ARG A 97 -8.82 17.38 26.15
CA ARG A 97 -8.30 17.96 27.39
C ARG A 97 -7.88 16.88 28.40
N ASP A 98 -8.70 15.85 28.58
CA ASP A 98 -8.43 14.75 29.50
C ASP A 98 -7.20 13.94 29.07
N ALA A 99 -7.02 13.74 27.77
CA ALA A 99 -5.88 13.03 27.19
C ALA A 99 -4.64 13.93 26.99
N ALA A 100 -4.68 15.21 27.39
CA ALA A 100 -3.62 16.16 27.08
C ALA A 100 -2.33 15.87 27.88
N VAL A 101 -1.26 15.52 27.18
CA VAL A 101 0.06 15.21 27.75
C VAL A 101 1.08 16.28 27.39
N ALA A 102 2.07 16.51 28.28
CA ALA A 102 3.18 17.40 27.99
C ALA A 102 4.06 16.81 26.88
N ASP A 103 4.28 17.58 25.81
CA ASP A 103 5.18 17.20 24.73
C ASP A 103 6.23 18.29 24.54
N PRO A 104 7.49 18.07 25.00
CA PRO A 104 8.56 19.05 24.86
C PRO A 104 9.05 19.20 23.41
N GLU A 105 8.75 18.25 22.53
CA GLU A 105 9.17 18.22 21.14
C GLU A 105 8.13 18.88 20.22
N PHE A 106 6.89 19.02 20.68
CA PHE A 106 5.85 19.74 19.96
C PHE A 106 6.21 21.22 19.76
N VAL A 107 6.15 21.66 18.50
CA VAL A 107 6.44 23.05 18.10
C VAL A 107 5.15 23.80 17.85
N SER A 108 4.40 23.39 16.82
CA SER A 108 3.13 23.97 16.38
C SER A 108 2.36 22.98 15.52
N LEU A 109 1.08 23.27 15.30
CA LEU A 109 0.28 22.69 14.22
C LEU A 109 0.78 23.15 12.83
N PRO A 110 0.36 22.48 11.74
CA PRO A 110 0.85 22.72 10.39
C PRO A 110 0.69 24.15 9.88
N HIS A 111 1.73 24.70 9.24
CA HIS A 111 1.69 26.00 8.56
C HIS A 111 1.71 25.85 7.03
N PRO A 112 1.06 26.74 6.26
CA PRO A 112 1.16 26.73 4.80
C PRO A 112 2.61 26.97 4.34
N GLY A 113 3.19 25.99 3.64
CA GLY A 113 4.56 26.07 3.10
C GLY A 113 4.70 26.86 1.78
N GLY A 114 3.66 27.58 1.35
CA GLY A 114 3.63 28.29 0.06
C GLY A 114 3.38 27.41 -1.17
N GLU A 115 3.46 26.09 -1.02
CA GLU A 115 3.06 25.12 -2.05
C GLU A 115 1.56 25.23 -2.33
N ARG A 116 1.19 25.01 -3.60
CA ARG A 116 -0.22 25.03 -4.03
C ARG A 116 -0.71 23.61 -4.19
N ARG A 117 -1.94 23.36 -3.76
CA ARG A 117 -2.69 22.14 -4.12
C ARG A 117 -2.83 22.06 -5.64
N THR A 118 -2.39 20.94 -6.22
CA THR A 118 -2.44 20.68 -7.66
C THR A 118 -3.50 19.65 -8.06
N LEU A 119 -3.90 18.78 -7.14
CA LEU A 119 -4.88 17.72 -7.38
C LEU A 119 -6.24 18.10 -6.73
N VAL A 120 -7.24 18.28 -7.57
CA VAL A 120 -8.64 18.65 -7.22
C VAL A 120 -9.60 17.84 -8.09
N ASP A 121 -10.83 17.62 -7.62
CA ASP A 121 -11.93 17.02 -8.39
C ASP A 121 -11.54 15.74 -9.15
N TYR A 122 -10.76 14.87 -8.50
CA TYR A 122 -10.17 13.66 -9.09
C TYR A 122 -10.94 12.37 -8.76
N HIS A 123 -11.95 12.45 -7.90
CA HIS A 123 -12.84 11.34 -7.61
C HIS A 123 -13.68 10.98 -8.84
N ASP A 124 -14.16 9.75 -8.91
CA ASP A 124 -15.14 9.33 -9.91
C ASP A 124 -16.56 9.53 -9.37
N PRO A 125 -17.36 10.46 -9.94
CA PRO A 125 -18.74 10.67 -9.51
C PRO A 125 -19.61 9.42 -9.64
N ARG A 126 -19.25 8.48 -10.55
CA ARG A 126 -19.98 7.22 -10.71
C ARG A 126 -19.74 6.28 -9.54
N LEU A 127 -18.49 6.17 -9.07
CA LEU A 127 -18.17 5.40 -7.86
C LEU A 127 -18.82 6.04 -6.62
N MET A 128 -18.82 7.37 -6.52
CA MET A 128 -19.51 8.08 -5.42
C MET A 128 -21.02 7.85 -5.36
N ALA A 129 -21.62 7.37 -6.44
CA ALA A 129 -23.06 7.11 -6.57
C ALA A 129 -23.37 5.64 -6.90
N ILE A 130 -22.40 4.74 -6.69
CA ILE A 130 -22.56 3.32 -7.04
C ILE A 130 -23.66 2.68 -6.18
N ASP A 131 -24.45 1.79 -6.78
CA ASP A 131 -25.47 1.01 -6.10
C ASP A 131 -25.05 -0.46 -5.91
N ASP A 132 -25.82 -1.21 -5.14
CA ASP A 132 -25.56 -2.63 -4.86
C ASP A 132 -25.54 -3.48 -6.14
N ARG A 133 -26.32 -3.12 -7.15
CA ARG A 133 -26.40 -3.85 -8.40
C ARG A 133 -25.10 -3.70 -9.18
N ASP A 134 -24.62 -2.48 -9.37
CA ASP A 134 -23.37 -2.19 -10.07
C ASP A 134 -22.16 -2.81 -9.35
N LEU A 135 -22.17 -2.82 -8.01
CA LEU A 135 -21.16 -3.52 -7.20
C LEU A 135 -21.18 -5.05 -7.47
N VAL A 136 -22.36 -5.67 -7.49
CA VAL A 136 -22.51 -7.10 -7.81
C VAL A 136 -22.08 -7.40 -9.25
N GLU A 137 -22.42 -6.53 -10.22
CA GLU A 137 -21.99 -6.65 -11.61
C GLU A 137 -20.45 -6.56 -11.74
N ALA A 138 -19.81 -5.69 -10.96
CA ALA A 138 -18.34 -5.63 -10.87
C ALA A 138 -17.74 -6.94 -10.35
N GLY A 139 -18.35 -7.55 -9.32
CA GLY A 139 -17.94 -8.87 -8.83
C GLY A 139 -18.07 -9.97 -9.89
N TRP A 140 -19.20 -10.02 -10.60
CA TRP A 140 -19.42 -10.98 -11.68
C TRP A 140 -18.45 -10.79 -12.85
N LYS A 141 -18.06 -9.55 -13.16
CA LYS A 141 -17.07 -9.25 -14.20
C LYS A 141 -15.76 -9.98 -13.92
N ILE A 142 -15.31 -10.00 -12.67
CA ILE A 142 -14.09 -10.68 -12.21
C ILE A 142 -14.24 -12.20 -12.29
N VAL A 143 -15.30 -12.76 -11.71
CA VAL A 143 -15.57 -14.21 -11.72
C VAL A 143 -15.65 -14.74 -13.16
N ASN A 144 -16.38 -14.04 -14.03
CA ASN A 144 -16.51 -14.41 -15.45
C ASN A 144 -15.17 -14.33 -16.20
N GLY A 145 -14.27 -13.42 -15.80
CA GLY A 145 -12.90 -13.37 -16.31
C GLY A 145 -12.14 -14.67 -16.03
N GLY A 146 -12.11 -15.09 -14.76
CA GLY A 146 -11.44 -16.32 -14.36
C GLY A 146 -12.05 -17.58 -14.98
N LEU A 147 -13.39 -17.66 -15.02
CA LEU A 147 -14.09 -18.79 -15.63
C LEU A 147 -13.79 -18.94 -17.12
N ARG A 148 -13.84 -17.83 -17.87
CA ARG A 148 -13.52 -17.86 -19.31
C ARG A 148 -12.07 -18.31 -19.54
N THR A 149 -11.13 -17.81 -18.75
CA THR A 149 -9.72 -18.22 -18.83
C THR A 149 -9.54 -19.71 -18.54
N PHE A 150 -10.21 -20.23 -17.52
CA PHE A 150 -10.16 -21.66 -17.18
C PHE A 150 -10.73 -22.53 -18.28
N LEU A 151 -11.96 -22.24 -18.74
CA LEU A 151 -12.65 -23.04 -19.75
C LEU A 151 -11.99 -22.99 -21.13
N ALA A 152 -11.34 -21.88 -21.49
CA ALA A 152 -10.67 -21.72 -22.78
C ALA A 152 -9.25 -22.33 -22.83
N SER A 153 -8.75 -22.88 -21.72
CA SER A 153 -7.36 -23.36 -21.63
C SER A 153 -7.14 -24.67 -22.39
N SER A 154 -6.33 -24.61 -23.44
CA SER A 154 -5.89 -25.79 -24.19
C SER A 154 -5.05 -26.75 -23.33
N ARG A 155 -4.28 -26.23 -22.37
CA ARG A 155 -3.51 -27.04 -21.40
C ARG A 155 -4.45 -27.88 -20.53
N LEU A 156 -5.52 -27.29 -20.02
CA LEU A 156 -6.51 -28.02 -19.22
C LEU A 156 -7.31 -29.00 -20.08
N ALA A 157 -7.69 -28.62 -21.29
CA ALA A 157 -8.36 -29.51 -22.24
C ALA A 157 -7.50 -30.76 -22.54
N GLY A 158 -6.20 -30.59 -22.75
CA GLY A 158 -5.26 -31.70 -22.95
C GLY A 158 -5.12 -32.61 -21.71
N LEU A 159 -5.13 -32.04 -20.50
CA LEU A 159 -5.09 -32.80 -19.24
C LEU A 159 -6.41 -33.54 -18.94
N ALA A 160 -7.54 -32.97 -19.36
CA ALA A 160 -8.87 -33.49 -19.12
C ALA A 160 -9.30 -34.57 -20.12
N GLY A 161 -8.87 -34.44 -21.38
CA GLY A 161 -9.23 -35.32 -22.50
C GLY A 161 -10.71 -35.26 -22.95
N THR A 162 -11.62 -34.82 -22.07
CA THR A 162 -13.07 -34.68 -22.31
C THR A 162 -13.63 -33.48 -21.54
N ASP A 163 -14.80 -32.97 -21.95
CA ASP A 163 -15.51 -31.90 -21.23
C ASP A 163 -15.90 -32.31 -19.79
N ALA A 164 -16.24 -33.58 -19.59
CA ALA A 164 -16.51 -34.13 -18.27
C ALA A 164 -15.24 -34.13 -17.40
N GLY A 165 -14.08 -34.48 -17.97
CA GLY A 165 -12.79 -34.39 -17.31
C GLY A 165 -12.41 -32.95 -16.95
N LEU A 166 -12.78 -31.96 -17.76
CA LEU A 166 -12.48 -30.56 -17.49
C LEU A 166 -13.21 -30.06 -16.24
N ARG A 167 -14.46 -30.50 -16.05
CA ARG A 167 -15.24 -30.21 -14.84
C ARG A 167 -14.65 -30.88 -13.60
N GLN A 168 -14.06 -32.07 -13.75
CA GLN A 168 -13.39 -32.79 -12.66
C GLN A 168 -12.08 -32.14 -12.22
N LEU A 169 -11.43 -31.32 -13.07
CA LEU A 169 -10.24 -30.58 -12.66
C LEU A 169 -10.55 -29.54 -11.57
N GLY A 170 -11.75 -28.95 -11.60
CA GLY A 170 -12.25 -28.02 -10.60
C GLY A 170 -11.53 -26.67 -10.59
N LEU A 171 -12.27 -25.58 -10.81
CA LEU A 171 -11.82 -24.22 -10.49
C LEU A 171 -12.42 -23.80 -9.15
N LEU A 172 -11.54 -23.41 -8.23
CA LEU A 172 -11.87 -22.58 -7.07
C LEU A 172 -11.42 -21.15 -7.40
N LEU A 173 -12.29 -20.17 -7.19
CA LEU A 173 -11.97 -18.75 -7.31
C LEU A 173 -12.58 -18.02 -6.12
N GLY A 174 -11.71 -17.43 -5.30
CA GLY A 174 -12.10 -16.66 -4.12
C GLY A 174 -11.44 -15.29 -4.13
N GLY A 175 -12.08 -14.32 -3.51
CA GLY A 175 -11.56 -12.96 -3.47
C GLY A 175 -12.61 -11.93 -3.11
N ASP A 176 -12.34 -10.69 -3.48
CA ASP A 176 -13.25 -9.58 -3.30
C ASP A 176 -13.10 -8.51 -4.38
N VAL A 177 -14.16 -7.73 -4.55
CA VAL A 177 -14.12 -6.38 -5.11
C VAL A 177 -14.41 -5.42 -3.98
N THR A 178 -13.50 -4.48 -3.72
CA THR A 178 -13.62 -3.49 -2.66
C THR A 178 -13.64 -2.08 -3.26
N ILE A 179 -14.59 -1.25 -2.85
CA ILE A 179 -14.68 0.17 -3.18
C ILE A 179 -14.59 0.96 -1.88
N VAL A 180 -13.74 1.97 -1.85
CA VAL A 180 -13.71 2.92 -0.73
C VAL A 180 -14.01 4.31 -1.25
N LEU A 181 -14.97 4.94 -0.57
CA LEU A 181 -15.42 6.30 -0.81
C LEU A 181 -15.01 7.13 0.40
N GLU A 182 -14.42 8.30 0.16
CA GLU A 182 -13.94 9.18 1.21
C GLU A 182 -14.39 10.61 0.97
N ARG A 183 -14.83 11.27 2.04
CA ARG A 183 -14.96 12.73 2.10
C ARG A 183 -14.38 13.24 3.41
N VAL A 184 -13.60 14.31 3.32
CA VAL A 184 -12.99 14.94 4.48
C VAL A 184 -13.19 16.45 4.47
N ALA A 185 -13.20 17.04 5.65
CA ALA A 185 -13.06 18.47 5.87
C ALA A 185 -12.08 18.73 7.02
N LEU A 186 -11.17 19.68 6.85
CA LEU A 186 -10.20 20.07 7.86
C LEU A 186 -10.09 21.58 7.97
N VAL A 187 -9.91 22.06 9.19
CA VAL A 187 -9.57 23.45 9.50
C VAL A 187 -8.64 23.48 10.71
N SER A 188 -7.65 24.38 10.68
CA SER A 188 -6.64 24.48 11.73
C SER A 188 -6.29 25.94 12.00
N THR A 189 -5.72 26.24 13.17
CA THR A 189 -5.37 27.62 13.59
C THR A 189 -4.54 28.36 12.54
N HIS A 190 -3.58 27.67 11.92
CA HIS A 190 -2.69 28.23 10.90
C HIS A 190 -3.19 27.99 9.46
N LEU A 191 -4.31 27.28 9.32
CA LEU A 191 -5.04 27.01 8.07
C LEU A 191 -6.53 27.34 8.28
N PRO A 192 -6.90 28.61 8.51
CA PRO A 192 -8.23 29.00 8.99
C PRO A 192 -9.33 28.92 7.92
N ARG A 193 -8.97 28.57 6.68
CA ARG A 193 -9.95 28.26 5.63
C ARG A 193 -10.17 26.75 5.61
N VAL A 194 -11.43 26.33 5.73
CA VAL A 194 -11.79 24.92 5.61
C VAL A 194 -11.29 24.38 4.28
N GLN A 195 -10.57 23.27 4.36
CA GLN A 195 -10.12 22.49 3.22
C GLN A 195 -10.97 21.23 3.14
N THR A 196 -11.32 20.83 1.92
CA THR A 196 -12.11 19.62 1.68
C THR A 196 -11.46 18.76 0.60
N ASP A 197 -11.71 17.47 0.67
CA ASP A 197 -11.22 16.53 -0.33
C ASP A 197 -12.15 15.32 -0.44
N GLU A 198 -12.29 14.80 -1.67
CA GLU A 198 -13.11 13.64 -1.99
C GLU A 198 -12.28 12.66 -2.81
N SER A 199 -12.33 11.38 -2.50
CA SER A 199 -11.61 10.36 -3.26
C SER A 199 -12.37 9.06 -3.37
N THR A 200 -12.19 8.37 -4.48
CA THR A 200 -12.75 7.05 -4.78
C THR A 200 -11.65 6.09 -5.15
N LEU A 201 -11.76 4.85 -4.69
CA LEU A 201 -10.93 3.75 -5.14
C LEU A 201 -11.77 2.49 -5.37
N ILE A 202 -11.33 1.66 -6.30
CA ILE A 202 -11.89 0.35 -6.61
C ILE A 202 -10.75 -0.64 -6.79
N THR A 203 -10.85 -1.79 -6.14
CA THR A 203 -9.85 -2.85 -6.17
C THR A 203 -10.52 -4.20 -6.39
N ALA A 204 -9.76 -5.13 -6.94
CA ALA A 204 -10.11 -6.54 -6.87
C ALA A 204 -8.87 -7.34 -6.46
N SER A 205 -9.05 -8.29 -5.55
CA SER A 205 -8.02 -9.23 -5.13
C SER A 205 -8.57 -10.64 -5.26
N VAL A 206 -7.91 -11.48 -6.05
CA VAL A 206 -8.42 -12.80 -6.44
C VAL A 206 -7.33 -13.84 -6.25
N THR A 207 -7.71 -14.96 -5.66
CA THR A 207 -6.94 -16.20 -5.68
C THR A 207 -7.74 -17.26 -6.43
N SER A 208 -7.08 -18.05 -7.25
CA SER A 208 -7.67 -19.18 -7.94
C SER A 208 -6.85 -20.45 -7.72
N MET A 209 -7.52 -21.60 -7.85
CA MET A 209 -6.90 -22.90 -7.71
C MET A 209 -7.49 -23.87 -8.73
N VAL A 210 -6.61 -24.60 -9.41
CA VAL A 210 -6.99 -25.83 -10.13
C VAL A 210 -6.96 -26.96 -9.11
N GLU A 211 -8.14 -27.30 -8.58
CA GLU A 211 -8.33 -28.12 -7.38
C GLU A 211 -7.64 -29.48 -7.50
N ALA A 212 -7.92 -30.23 -8.58
CA ALA A 212 -7.38 -31.57 -8.79
C ALA A 212 -5.86 -31.61 -9.02
N ARG A 213 -5.20 -30.45 -9.14
CA ARG A 213 -3.75 -30.33 -9.41
C ARG A 213 -2.99 -29.60 -8.31
N ASP A 214 -3.65 -29.22 -7.22
CA ASP A 214 -3.09 -28.41 -6.13
C ASP A 214 -2.29 -27.18 -6.63
N ALA A 215 -2.78 -26.54 -7.69
CA ALA A 215 -2.08 -25.46 -8.38
C ALA A 215 -2.80 -24.13 -8.14
N LYS A 216 -2.10 -23.18 -7.52
CA LYS A 216 -2.65 -21.90 -7.05
C LYS A 216 -2.13 -20.74 -7.90
N GLY A 217 -2.97 -19.72 -8.06
CA GLY A 217 -2.62 -18.48 -8.74
C GLY A 217 -3.32 -17.28 -8.12
N SER A 218 -2.77 -16.09 -8.38
CA SER A 218 -3.39 -14.83 -7.96
C SER A 218 -3.48 -13.80 -9.07
N GLY A 219 -4.41 -12.88 -8.89
CA GLY A 219 -4.56 -11.71 -9.72
C GLY A 219 -5.20 -10.58 -8.92
N TRP A 220 -4.83 -9.36 -9.28
CA TRP A 220 -5.33 -8.16 -8.62
C TRP A 220 -5.46 -7.02 -9.62
N SER A 221 -6.30 -6.06 -9.27
CA SER A 221 -6.47 -4.81 -10.00
C SER A 221 -6.60 -3.66 -9.00
N THR A 222 -6.09 -2.49 -9.37
CA THR A 222 -6.17 -1.27 -8.57
C THR A 222 -6.61 -0.12 -9.48
N GLY A 223 -7.53 0.71 -9.02
CA GLY A 223 -8.07 1.78 -9.84
C GLY A 223 -8.83 2.83 -9.04
N THR A 224 -9.15 3.93 -9.72
CA THR A 224 -9.88 5.08 -9.17
C THR A 224 -11.18 5.38 -9.93
N ARG A 225 -11.46 4.62 -10.99
CA ARG A 225 -12.59 4.85 -11.90
C ARG A 225 -13.31 3.56 -12.26
N LEU A 226 -14.63 3.61 -12.29
CA LEU A 226 -15.49 2.46 -12.60
C LEU A 226 -15.39 2.04 -14.08
N ASP A 227 -15.25 3.00 -15.00
CA ASP A 227 -15.18 2.73 -16.44
C ASP A 227 -13.88 2.06 -16.89
N HIS A 228 -12.82 2.17 -16.08
CA HIS A 228 -11.53 1.51 -16.33
C HIS A 228 -11.40 0.18 -15.56
N PHE A 229 -12.35 -0.18 -14.70
CA PHE A 229 -12.32 -1.44 -13.96
C PHE A 229 -12.58 -2.62 -14.91
N THR A 230 -11.65 -3.56 -15.03
CA THR A 230 -11.72 -4.68 -15.99
C THR A 230 -11.86 -6.03 -15.28
N ASN A 231 -11.85 -7.13 -16.05
CA ASN A 231 -11.85 -8.50 -15.51
C ASN A 231 -10.43 -9.07 -15.26
N GLU A 232 -9.40 -8.22 -15.32
CA GLU A 232 -7.98 -8.64 -15.31
C GLU A 232 -7.62 -9.48 -14.08
N ALA A 233 -8.08 -9.12 -12.88
CA ALA A 233 -7.72 -9.84 -11.66
C ALA A 233 -8.19 -11.31 -11.70
N GLY A 234 -9.38 -11.57 -12.24
CA GLY A 234 -9.90 -12.92 -12.40
C GLY A 234 -9.16 -13.70 -13.50
N VAL A 235 -8.84 -13.03 -14.61
CA VAL A 235 -8.07 -13.62 -15.72
C VAL A 235 -6.67 -14.02 -15.25
N ASP A 236 -5.96 -13.10 -14.60
CA ASP A 236 -4.60 -13.29 -14.09
C ASP A 236 -4.56 -14.44 -13.06
N ALA A 237 -5.50 -14.47 -12.10
CA ALA A 237 -5.56 -15.51 -11.09
C ALA A 237 -5.73 -16.91 -11.68
N ALA A 238 -6.68 -17.06 -12.61
CA ALA A 238 -6.92 -18.35 -13.26
C ALA A 238 -5.73 -18.76 -14.17
N ALA A 239 -5.17 -17.81 -14.93
CA ALA A 239 -4.02 -18.08 -15.80
C ALA A 239 -2.79 -18.52 -14.98
N ALA A 240 -2.53 -17.85 -13.86
CA ALA A 240 -1.43 -18.19 -12.96
C ALA A 240 -1.62 -19.57 -12.31
N ALA A 241 -2.85 -19.91 -11.89
CA ALA A 241 -3.16 -21.22 -11.33
C ALA A 241 -2.93 -22.35 -12.35
N ILE A 242 -3.31 -22.13 -13.61
CA ILE A 242 -3.06 -23.08 -14.70
C ILE A 242 -1.57 -23.20 -14.99
N ALA A 243 -0.82 -22.09 -14.97
CA ALA A 243 0.61 -22.07 -15.20
C ALA A 243 1.38 -22.85 -14.11
N ALA A 244 0.91 -22.79 -12.87
CA ALA A 244 1.52 -23.42 -11.69
C ALA A 244 1.40 -24.97 -11.63
N ILE A 245 0.62 -25.60 -12.51
CA ILE A 245 0.44 -27.07 -12.51
C ILE A 245 1.78 -27.78 -12.73
N GLY A 246 2.10 -28.74 -11.86
CA GLY A 246 3.30 -29.57 -11.95
C GLY A 246 4.56 -28.91 -11.38
N GLY A 247 4.42 -28.09 -10.33
CA GLY A 247 5.53 -27.39 -9.69
C GLY A 247 6.69 -28.28 -9.25
N GLU A 248 7.92 -27.86 -9.55
CA GLU A 248 9.17 -28.53 -9.18
C GLU A 248 9.81 -27.87 -7.93
N ARG A 249 10.56 -28.65 -7.14
CA ARG A 249 11.41 -28.13 -6.05
C ARG A 249 12.77 -27.69 -6.61
N VAL A 250 13.42 -26.74 -5.93
CA VAL A 250 14.81 -26.34 -6.19
C VAL A 250 15.65 -26.48 -4.92
N PRO A 251 16.96 -26.80 -5.02
CA PRO A 251 17.83 -26.91 -3.85
C PRO A 251 18.12 -25.55 -3.23
N SER A 252 18.55 -25.53 -1.96
CA SER A 252 19.10 -24.32 -1.35
C SER A 252 20.33 -23.84 -2.12
N GLY A 253 20.50 -22.52 -2.19
CA GLY A 253 21.66 -21.93 -2.84
C GLY A 253 21.48 -20.44 -3.12
N GLU A 254 22.49 -19.88 -3.77
CA GLU A 254 22.46 -18.52 -4.27
C GLU A 254 21.90 -18.51 -5.71
N TYR A 255 20.90 -17.67 -5.95
CA TYR A 255 20.23 -17.55 -7.24
C TYR A 255 20.26 -16.10 -7.75
N THR A 256 20.25 -15.95 -9.08
CA THR A 256 19.75 -14.72 -9.67
C THR A 256 18.23 -14.82 -9.78
N VAL A 257 17.53 -13.85 -9.19
CA VAL A 257 16.08 -13.87 -9.02
C VAL A 257 15.45 -12.69 -9.76
N ILE A 258 14.44 -12.95 -10.58
CA ILE A 258 13.51 -11.93 -11.06
C ILE A 258 12.37 -11.84 -10.05
N PHE A 259 12.32 -10.76 -9.29
CA PHE A 259 11.18 -10.43 -8.45
C PHE A 259 10.09 -9.77 -9.32
N GLY A 260 8.92 -10.39 -9.36
CA GLY A 260 7.73 -9.82 -9.96
C GLY A 260 7.24 -8.58 -9.21
N SER A 261 6.26 -7.86 -9.77
CA SER A 261 5.71 -6.64 -9.14
C SER A 261 5.23 -6.87 -7.70
N GLN A 262 4.59 -8.00 -7.39
CA GLN A 262 4.11 -8.25 -6.03
C GLN A 262 5.24 -8.42 -5.00
N PRO A 263 6.28 -9.24 -5.24
CA PRO A 263 7.40 -9.30 -4.33
C PRO A 263 8.16 -7.98 -4.16
N VAL A 264 8.28 -7.19 -5.23
CA VAL A 264 8.87 -5.85 -5.12
C VAL A 264 8.01 -4.95 -4.23
N ALA A 265 6.68 -4.95 -4.41
CA ALA A 265 5.76 -4.20 -3.57
C ALA A 265 5.84 -4.64 -2.10
N ASP A 266 5.89 -5.95 -1.86
CA ASP A 266 5.95 -6.52 -0.51
C ASP A 266 7.25 -6.14 0.21
N LEU A 267 8.41 -6.26 -0.44
CA LEU A 267 9.69 -5.84 0.11
C LEU A 267 9.73 -4.33 0.37
N LEU A 268 9.10 -3.51 -0.47
CA LEU A 268 9.01 -2.08 -0.25
C LEU A 268 8.17 -1.75 0.99
N CYS A 269 6.93 -2.23 1.04
CA CYS A 269 5.98 -1.95 2.11
C CYS A 269 6.44 -2.49 3.46
N ASN A 270 7.04 -3.68 3.50
CA ASN A 270 7.42 -4.30 4.76
C ASN A 270 8.81 -3.88 5.27
N LEU A 271 9.71 -3.42 4.40
CA LEU A 271 11.11 -3.17 4.76
C LEU A 271 11.59 -1.77 4.38
N VAL A 272 11.43 -1.35 3.12
CA VAL A 272 12.02 -0.09 2.62
C VAL A 272 11.26 1.14 3.13
N LEU A 273 9.94 1.16 3.03
CA LEU A 273 9.14 2.32 3.43
C LEU A 273 9.20 2.57 4.94
N PRO A 274 9.05 1.54 5.81
CA PRO A 274 9.24 1.73 7.24
C PRO A 274 10.66 2.21 7.58
N ALA A 275 11.67 1.82 6.80
CA ALA A 275 13.05 2.27 6.97
C ALA A 275 13.28 3.72 6.49
N CYS A 276 12.41 4.24 5.63
CA CYS A 276 12.49 5.55 5.00
C CYS A 276 11.48 6.55 5.58
N THR A 277 11.21 6.50 6.88
CA THR A 277 10.36 7.48 7.59
C THR A 277 11.18 8.38 8.52
N ALA A 278 10.76 9.63 8.70
CA ALA A 278 11.38 10.56 9.65
C ALA A 278 11.45 9.96 11.08
N SER A 279 10.43 9.22 11.52
CA SER A 279 10.40 8.56 12.82
C SER A 279 11.47 7.44 12.95
N SER A 280 11.75 6.70 11.88
CA SER A 280 12.80 5.68 11.87
C SER A 280 14.22 6.28 11.91
N PHE A 281 14.42 7.44 11.26
CA PHE A 281 15.66 8.22 11.42
C PHE A 281 15.79 8.81 12.83
N TYR A 282 14.71 9.38 13.36
CA TYR A 282 14.67 9.93 14.71
C TYR A 282 15.01 8.86 15.75
N SER A 283 14.37 7.68 15.69
CA SER A 283 14.64 6.56 16.61
C SER A 283 15.94 5.80 16.31
N SER A 284 16.67 6.16 15.24
CA SER A 284 17.89 5.49 14.78
C SER A 284 17.71 3.98 14.54
N SER A 285 16.53 3.60 14.07
CA SER A 285 16.09 2.22 13.82
C SER A 285 16.15 1.82 12.34
N THR A 286 16.63 2.71 11.46
CA THR A 286 16.76 2.50 10.01
C THR A 286 18.16 1.98 9.60
N PRO A 287 18.26 1.11 8.57
CA PRO A 287 19.53 0.72 7.94
C PRO A 287 20.20 1.86 7.15
N PHE A 288 19.50 2.98 6.98
CA PHE A 288 19.94 4.15 6.21
C PHE A 288 20.53 5.28 7.07
N LEU A 289 20.82 5.00 8.35
CA LEU A 289 21.35 5.99 9.29
C LEU A 289 22.60 6.69 8.75
N GLY A 290 22.57 8.03 8.70
CA GLY A 290 23.69 8.85 8.23
C GLY A 290 23.92 8.81 6.70
N LYS A 291 23.03 8.20 5.91
CA LYS A 291 23.24 7.96 4.47
C LYS A 291 22.52 8.94 3.54
N LEU A 292 21.93 10.03 4.03
CA LEU A 292 21.32 11.04 3.15
C LEU A 292 22.39 11.64 2.22
N GLY A 293 22.11 11.62 0.91
CA GLY A 293 23.05 12.00 -0.15
C GLY A 293 24.07 10.91 -0.51
N ARG A 294 23.93 9.68 0.00
CA ARG A 294 24.83 8.54 -0.30
C ARG A 294 24.13 7.45 -1.10
N PRO A 295 24.88 6.65 -1.88
CA PRO A 295 24.35 5.45 -2.52
C PRO A 295 23.84 4.44 -1.47
N VAL A 296 22.62 3.97 -1.65
CA VAL A 296 21.96 2.94 -0.82
C VAL A 296 21.33 1.82 -1.67
N ALA A 297 21.22 2.03 -2.97
CA ALA A 297 20.67 1.08 -3.94
C ALA A 297 21.43 1.20 -5.27
N SER A 298 21.13 0.28 -6.19
CA SER A 298 21.60 0.31 -7.56
C SER A 298 21.21 1.62 -8.25
N PRO A 299 22.07 2.20 -9.11
CA PRO A 299 21.74 3.39 -9.88
C PRO A 299 20.57 3.18 -10.86
N LEU A 300 20.16 1.92 -11.07
CA LEU A 300 18.98 1.57 -11.86
C LEU A 300 17.66 1.93 -11.19
N LEU A 301 17.65 2.18 -9.87
CA LEU A 301 16.44 2.38 -9.09
C LEU A 301 16.22 3.85 -8.70
N THR A 302 15.00 4.32 -8.93
CA THR A 302 14.42 5.52 -8.30
C THR A 302 13.14 5.12 -7.59
N ILE A 303 12.99 5.51 -6.33
CA ILE A 303 11.86 5.20 -5.45
C ILE A 303 11.32 6.52 -4.89
N TYR A 304 10.04 6.79 -5.12
CA TYR A 304 9.39 8.01 -4.63
C TYR A 304 7.95 7.77 -4.26
N ASP A 305 7.42 8.58 -3.36
CA ASP A 305 6.00 8.70 -3.10
C ASP A 305 5.41 9.87 -3.91
N HIS A 306 4.20 9.75 -4.43
CA HIS A 306 3.54 10.85 -5.15
C HIS A 306 2.05 10.98 -4.82
N GLY A 307 1.74 11.77 -3.79
CA GLY A 307 0.35 11.95 -3.34
C GLY A 307 -0.56 12.73 -4.30
N ALA A 308 0.01 13.62 -5.12
CA ALA A 308 -0.76 14.42 -6.08
C ALA A 308 -0.81 13.83 -7.51
N ALA A 309 -0.46 12.56 -7.73
CA ALA A 309 -0.37 11.96 -9.07
C ALA A 309 -1.78 11.62 -9.61
N PRO A 310 -2.25 12.22 -10.71
CA PRO A 310 -3.60 11.93 -11.20
C PRO A 310 -3.78 10.44 -11.56
N GLY A 311 -4.94 9.87 -11.18
CA GLY A 311 -5.34 8.51 -11.55
C GLY A 311 -4.75 7.39 -10.70
N LEU A 312 -3.74 7.65 -9.85
CA LEU A 312 -3.22 6.66 -8.92
C LEU A 312 -4.13 6.53 -7.69
N MET A 313 -4.18 5.35 -7.09
CA MET A 313 -5.21 4.97 -6.12
C MET A 313 -5.03 5.63 -4.74
N GLY A 314 -3.80 5.79 -4.28
CA GLY A 314 -3.46 6.48 -3.03
C GLY A 314 -3.46 8.01 -3.17
N SER A 315 -3.87 8.57 -4.33
CA SER A 315 -3.78 10.01 -4.57
C SER A 315 -4.74 10.77 -3.69
N LYS A 316 -4.25 11.86 -3.10
CA LYS A 316 -4.98 12.76 -2.20
C LYS A 316 -4.61 14.19 -2.54
N GLY A 317 -5.56 15.12 -2.55
CA GLY A 317 -5.27 16.52 -2.86
C GLY A 317 -4.55 17.25 -1.72
N ILE A 318 -4.83 16.81 -0.50
CA ILE A 318 -4.29 17.35 0.76
C ILE A 318 -3.99 16.20 1.72
N THR A 319 -3.02 16.39 2.59
CA THR A 319 -2.76 15.52 3.74
C THR A 319 -3.87 15.66 4.79
N CYS A 320 -3.91 14.76 5.77
CA CYS A 320 -4.83 14.87 6.91
C CYS A 320 -4.39 15.92 7.95
N GLU A 321 -3.35 16.69 7.62
CA GLU A 321 -2.82 17.87 8.31
C GLU A 321 -3.15 19.17 7.53
N GLY A 322 -3.83 19.06 6.38
CA GLY A 322 -4.22 20.20 5.52
C GLY A 322 -3.11 20.74 4.63
N LEU A 323 -1.98 20.05 4.49
CA LEU A 323 -0.89 20.46 3.61
C LEU A 323 -1.11 19.89 2.20
N PRO A 324 -0.76 20.62 1.12
CA PRO A 324 -0.77 20.04 -0.22
C PRO A 324 0.11 18.79 -0.31
N THR A 325 -0.38 17.75 -0.96
CA THR A 325 0.44 16.58 -1.29
C THR A 325 1.32 16.87 -2.49
N GLY A 326 2.33 16.02 -2.73
CA GLY A 326 3.26 16.18 -3.84
C GLY A 326 4.15 14.96 -4.00
N ARG A 327 5.23 15.11 -4.76
CA ARG A 327 6.26 14.08 -4.96
C ARG A 327 7.31 14.15 -3.85
N THR A 328 7.54 13.05 -3.14
CA THR A 328 8.60 12.89 -2.14
C THR A 328 9.57 11.82 -2.65
N ASP A 329 10.73 12.23 -3.16
CA ASP A 329 11.75 11.27 -3.58
C ASP A 329 12.45 10.67 -2.35
N LEU A 330 12.49 9.34 -2.27
CA LEU A 330 13.18 8.62 -1.20
C LEU A 330 14.57 8.21 -1.67
N VAL A 331 14.64 7.53 -2.82
CA VAL A 331 15.87 7.13 -3.50
C VAL A 331 15.82 7.65 -4.92
N ARG A 332 16.87 8.34 -5.38
CA ARG A 332 16.99 8.84 -6.76
C ARG A 332 18.27 8.30 -7.37
N ASN A 333 18.14 7.50 -8.43
CA ASN A 333 19.26 6.83 -9.10
C ASN A 333 20.21 6.16 -8.09
N GLY A 334 19.66 5.37 -7.19
CA GLY A 334 20.40 4.65 -6.15
C GLY A 334 20.82 5.48 -4.93
N VAL A 335 20.66 6.81 -4.94
CA VAL A 335 21.07 7.70 -3.84
C VAL A 335 19.89 8.02 -2.94
N LEU A 336 20.05 7.90 -1.62
CA LEU A 336 19.03 8.32 -0.66
C LEU A 336 18.94 9.85 -0.64
N VAL A 337 17.75 10.40 -0.89
CA VAL A 337 17.54 11.87 -1.02
C VAL A 337 16.43 12.42 -0.14
N GLY A 338 15.61 11.56 0.48
CA GLY A 338 14.52 11.98 1.34
C GLY A 338 13.92 10.84 2.16
N CYS A 339 12.96 11.19 3.00
CA CYS A 339 12.15 10.23 3.75
C CYS A 339 10.70 10.74 3.85
N LEU A 340 9.78 9.81 4.11
CA LEU A 340 8.38 10.11 4.36
C LEU A 340 8.26 10.83 5.70
N SER A 341 7.50 11.94 5.75
CA SER A 341 7.39 12.75 6.96
C SER A 341 6.03 13.42 7.11
N SER A 342 5.54 13.49 8.35
CA SER A 342 4.41 14.34 8.77
C SER A 342 4.93 15.69 9.27
N TRP A 343 4.06 16.66 9.49
CA TRP A 343 4.47 17.96 10.03
C TRP A 343 5.21 17.82 11.37
N TYR A 344 4.62 17.08 12.30
CA TYR A 344 5.18 16.87 13.63
C TYR A 344 6.57 16.22 13.58
N GLU A 345 6.71 15.09 12.87
CA GLU A 345 7.98 14.36 12.80
C GLU A 345 9.07 15.13 12.05
N SER A 346 8.70 15.97 11.07
CA SER A 346 9.63 16.89 10.41
C SER A 346 10.21 17.90 11.39
N GLN A 347 9.35 18.57 12.17
CA GLN A 347 9.78 19.57 13.16
C GLN A 347 10.64 18.94 14.24
N ARG A 348 10.23 17.76 14.73
CA ARG A 348 10.94 16.98 15.74
C ARG A 348 12.35 16.63 15.29
N LEU A 349 12.50 16.02 14.11
CA LEU A 349 13.80 15.60 13.62
C LEU A 349 14.71 16.79 13.25
N LEU A 350 14.19 17.84 12.62
CA LEU A 350 14.97 19.04 12.27
C LEU A 350 15.56 19.76 13.49
N ARG A 351 14.97 19.59 14.68
CA ARG A 351 15.44 20.19 15.93
C ARG A 351 16.30 19.24 16.77
N ASP A 352 16.49 18.01 16.31
CA ASP A 352 17.29 17.02 17.03
C ASP A 352 18.77 17.45 17.04
N PRO A 353 19.43 17.49 18.21
CA PRO A 353 20.86 17.85 18.29
C PRO A 353 21.77 16.88 17.52
N ASN A 354 21.30 15.66 17.25
CA ASN A 354 21.99 14.62 16.51
C ASN A 354 21.54 14.52 15.04
N LEU A 355 20.87 15.54 14.49
CA LEU A 355 20.38 15.55 13.11
C LEU A 355 21.46 15.13 12.09
N GLN A 356 22.68 15.66 12.23
CA GLN A 356 23.79 15.34 11.33
C GLN A 356 24.18 13.86 11.36
N SER A 357 24.17 13.20 12.52
CA SER A 357 24.51 11.77 12.60
C SER A 357 23.34 10.88 12.18
N LYS A 358 22.10 11.33 12.41
CA LYS A 358 20.88 10.59 12.03
C LYS A 358 20.65 10.61 10.52
N LEU A 359 20.66 11.78 9.89
CA LEU A 359 20.46 11.89 8.44
C LEU A 359 21.76 11.79 7.65
N GLY A 360 22.85 12.37 8.14
CA GLY A 360 24.07 12.58 7.33
C GLY A 360 24.12 13.97 6.67
N ALA A 361 23.09 14.81 6.86
CA ALA A 361 23.05 16.18 6.39
C ALA A 361 22.26 17.11 7.34
N THR A 362 22.44 18.41 7.18
CA THR A 362 21.78 19.48 7.95
C THR A 362 21.34 20.64 7.03
N GLY A 363 20.66 21.64 7.60
CA GLY A 363 20.20 22.83 6.88
C GLY A 363 19.24 22.50 5.74
N SER A 364 19.33 23.25 4.63
CA SER A 364 18.38 23.14 3.52
C SER A 364 18.29 21.75 2.87
N ILE A 365 19.34 20.91 3.00
CA ILE A 365 19.31 19.54 2.50
C ILE A 365 18.36 18.69 3.36
N ALA A 366 18.49 18.79 4.69
CA ALA A 366 17.60 18.09 5.63
C ALA A 366 16.16 18.61 5.53
N GLU A 367 15.97 19.92 5.39
CA GLU A 367 14.64 20.53 5.23
C GLU A 367 13.91 20.01 3.99
N ARG A 368 14.60 19.89 2.85
CA ARG A 368 14.00 19.32 1.64
C ARG A 368 13.73 17.81 1.76
N ALA A 369 14.62 17.08 2.43
CA ALA A 369 14.48 15.64 2.66
C ALA A 369 13.30 15.29 3.59
N LEU A 370 12.89 16.23 4.45
CA LEU A 370 11.82 16.11 5.45
C LEU A 370 10.58 16.93 5.09
N ALA A 371 10.28 17.10 3.80
CA ALA A 371 9.07 17.81 3.40
C ALA A 371 7.82 17.10 3.99
N PRO A 372 6.94 17.78 4.74
CA PRO A 372 5.82 17.17 5.46
C PRO A 372 4.64 16.86 4.54
N ARG A 373 4.82 15.89 3.63
CA ARG A 373 3.84 15.53 2.59
C ARG A 373 3.09 14.23 2.89
N ASN A 374 3.38 13.59 4.03
CA ASN A 374 2.97 12.23 4.35
C ASN A 374 2.20 12.12 5.68
N GLY A 375 1.64 13.22 6.19
CA GLY A 375 0.80 13.23 7.39
C GLY A 375 -0.64 12.78 7.13
N PHE A 376 -0.90 11.48 7.21
CA PHE A 376 -2.22 10.91 6.92
C PHE A 376 -2.82 10.20 8.13
N ARG A 377 -4.15 10.00 8.06
CA ARG A 377 -4.96 9.29 9.06
C ARG A 377 -5.61 8.08 8.40
N PHE A 378 -4.82 7.21 7.77
CA PHE A 378 -5.40 6.04 7.09
C PHE A 378 -5.95 5.05 8.11
N GLY A 379 -7.15 4.53 7.83
CA GLY A 379 -7.79 3.50 8.65
C GLY A 379 -7.44 2.09 8.16
N ALA A 380 -7.54 1.11 9.06
CA ALA A 380 -7.46 -0.30 8.68
C ALA A 380 -8.61 -0.62 7.70
N GLY A 381 -8.26 -1.10 6.50
CA GLY A 381 -9.22 -1.30 5.41
C GLY A 381 -9.42 -0.09 4.49
N GLY A 382 -8.60 0.95 4.65
CA GLY A 382 -8.61 2.15 3.81
C GLY A 382 -9.42 3.32 4.40
N GLY A 383 -9.48 4.42 3.65
CA GLY A 383 -10.17 5.63 4.07
C GLY A 383 -9.34 6.53 4.99
N ARG A 384 -9.78 7.76 5.19
CA ARG A 384 -9.16 8.71 6.12
C ARG A 384 -10.05 8.88 7.34
N VAL A 385 -9.61 8.41 8.51
CA VAL A 385 -10.43 8.32 9.71
C VAL A 385 -10.30 9.55 10.61
N PHE A 386 -11.37 9.85 11.36
CA PHE A 386 -11.43 11.01 12.26
C PHE A 386 -10.88 10.73 13.66
N ASP A 387 -10.73 9.47 14.03
CA ASP A 387 -10.44 9.01 15.39
C ASP A 387 -8.96 8.68 15.63
N SER A 388 -8.07 9.03 14.70
CA SER A 388 -6.62 8.92 14.84
C SER A 388 -5.92 10.26 14.63
N GLN A 389 -4.75 10.43 15.24
CA GLN A 389 -3.85 11.55 14.94
C GLN A 389 -3.13 11.28 13.61
N PRO A 390 -2.66 12.34 12.90
CA PRO A 390 -1.86 12.15 11.70
C PRO A 390 -0.56 11.36 11.99
N GLY A 391 -0.37 10.27 11.26
CA GLY A 391 0.87 9.49 11.23
C GLY A 391 1.63 9.68 9.91
N ILE A 392 2.84 9.12 9.83
CA ILE A 392 3.58 9.05 8.57
C ILE A 392 3.02 7.87 7.76
N ALA A 393 2.43 8.15 6.60
CA ALA A 393 2.04 7.12 5.65
C ALA A 393 2.41 7.52 4.21
N ALA A 394 2.81 6.54 3.41
CA ALA A 394 2.95 6.74 1.98
C ALA A 394 1.56 6.79 1.31
N SER A 395 1.52 7.33 0.11
CA SER A 395 0.31 7.46 -0.70
C SER A 395 0.40 6.56 -1.93
N ASN A 396 1.20 6.97 -2.93
CA ASN A 396 1.51 6.21 -4.13
C ASN A 396 3.02 6.04 -4.23
N VAL A 397 3.53 4.89 -3.78
CA VAL A 397 4.95 4.60 -3.92
C VAL A 397 5.20 4.06 -5.31
N VAL A 398 6.09 4.70 -6.05
CA VAL A 398 6.47 4.29 -7.39
C VAL A 398 7.93 3.91 -7.38
N VAL A 399 8.22 2.73 -7.95
CA VAL A 399 9.58 2.34 -8.32
C VAL A 399 9.73 2.51 -9.81
N GLU A 400 10.68 3.34 -10.19
CA GLU A 400 11.04 3.62 -11.56
C GLU A 400 12.41 3.01 -11.86
N GLY A 401 12.46 2.18 -12.89
CA GLY A 401 13.69 1.68 -13.48
C GLY A 401 14.21 2.64 -14.55
N SER A 402 15.52 2.88 -14.57
CA SER A 402 16.16 3.52 -15.74
C SER A 402 16.36 2.54 -16.91
N GLY A 403 16.13 1.24 -16.67
CA GLY A 403 16.15 0.18 -17.68
C GLY A 403 14.81 0.01 -18.39
N GLY A 404 14.83 0.02 -19.73
CA GLY A 404 13.65 -0.22 -20.56
C GLY A 404 13.39 -1.70 -20.85
N ALA A 405 13.89 -2.61 -20.01
CA ALA A 405 13.83 -4.04 -20.29
C ALA A 405 12.38 -4.55 -20.25
N THR A 406 12.10 -5.53 -21.10
CA THR A 406 10.91 -6.37 -21.03
C THR A 406 11.16 -7.56 -20.10
N ARG A 407 10.09 -8.19 -19.60
CA ARG A 407 10.18 -9.45 -18.83
C ARG A 407 11.02 -10.51 -19.56
N ASP A 408 10.78 -10.68 -20.86
CA ASP A 408 11.51 -11.65 -21.68
C ASP A 408 13.01 -11.34 -21.76
N GLU A 409 13.38 -10.07 -21.83
CA GLU A 409 14.79 -9.65 -21.80
C GLU A 409 15.43 -9.91 -20.43
N LEU A 410 14.70 -9.69 -19.33
CA LEU A 410 15.18 -10.06 -17.99
C LEU A 410 15.39 -11.57 -17.90
N ILE A 411 14.44 -12.39 -18.35
CA ILE A 411 14.56 -13.86 -18.36
C ILE A 411 15.79 -14.30 -19.16
N ARG A 412 16.02 -13.72 -20.34
CA ARG A 412 17.23 -14.00 -21.15
C ARG A 412 18.52 -13.56 -20.47
N THR A 413 18.50 -12.41 -19.78
CA THR A 413 19.67 -11.87 -19.06
C THR A 413 20.04 -12.74 -17.87
N VAL A 414 19.05 -13.19 -17.09
CA VAL A 414 19.26 -14.07 -15.93
C VAL A 414 19.84 -15.42 -16.35
N ARG A 415 19.45 -15.95 -17.52
CA ARG A 415 19.82 -17.27 -18.08
C ARG A 415 19.43 -18.46 -17.21
N ASN A 416 19.96 -18.57 -15.99
CA ASN A 416 19.68 -19.63 -15.03
C ASN A 416 19.37 -18.99 -13.68
N GLY A 417 18.16 -19.24 -13.16
CA GLY A 417 17.69 -18.56 -11.95
C GLY A 417 16.22 -18.85 -11.66
N LEU A 418 15.60 -17.96 -10.90
CA LEU A 418 14.19 -18.08 -10.52
C LEU A 418 13.42 -16.82 -10.90
N TYR A 419 12.19 -16.98 -11.34
CA TYR A 419 11.19 -15.93 -11.30
C TYR A 419 10.34 -16.14 -10.05
N ILE A 420 10.29 -15.13 -9.18
CA ILE A 420 9.48 -15.15 -7.98
C ILE A 420 8.34 -14.16 -8.18
N GLY A 421 7.11 -14.66 -8.32
CA GLY A 421 5.94 -13.83 -8.57
C GLY A 421 5.08 -13.56 -7.35
N ARG A 422 5.25 -14.35 -6.27
CA ARG A 422 4.53 -14.11 -5.02
C ARG A 422 5.29 -14.54 -3.78
N ILE A 423 5.46 -13.59 -2.86
CA ILE A 423 5.98 -13.85 -1.52
C ILE A 423 4.95 -13.47 -0.45
N TRP A 424 5.11 -14.05 0.73
CA TRP A 424 4.32 -13.76 1.93
C TRP A 424 5.21 -13.89 3.17
N TYR A 425 4.77 -13.31 4.28
CA TYR A 425 5.42 -13.40 5.60
C TYR A 425 6.82 -12.80 5.57
N THR A 426 6.91 -11.62 4.95
CA THR A 426 8.13 -10.82 4.91
C THR A 426 8.28 -10.05 6.21
N TYR A 427 9.28 -10.42 7.00
CA TYR A 427 9.54 -9.77 8.29
C TYR A 427 11.02 -9.43 8.46
N PRO A 428 11.34 -8.29 9.10
CA PRO A 428 12.69 -8.05 9.59
C PRO A 428 12.97 -8.99 10.78
N ILE A 429 14.08 -9.71 10.75
CA ILE A 429 14.38 -10.76 11.75
C ILE A 429 15.37 -10.31 12.83
N ASN A 430 16.20 -9.31 12.56
CA ASN A 430 17.19 -8.75 13.51
C ASN A 430 16.91 -7.26 13.80
N GLY A 431 15.63 -6.87 13.75
CA GLY A 431 15.21 -5.49 13.76
C GLY A 431 15.47 -4.80 12.41
N LEU A 432 14.68 -3.77 12.13
CA LEU A 432 14.71 -3.09 10.83
C LEU A 432 16.10 -2.51 10.48
N ARG A 433 16.84 -2.05 11.49
CA ARG A 433 18.18 -1.47 11.35
C ARG A 433 19.20 -2.42 10.72
N ALA A 434 19.10 -3.73 10.99
CA ALA A 434 20.01 -4.71 10.41
C ALA A 434 19.76 -4.89 8.91
N GLY A 435 18.51 -4.70 8.47
CA GLY A 435 18.09 -4.93 7.09
C GLY A 435 17.89 -6.41 6.74
N ASP A 436 18.14 -7.33 7.68
CA ASP A 436 17.93 -8.77 7.51
C ASP A 436 16.43 -9.08 7.50
N PHE A 437 15.99 -9.81 6.49
CA PHE A 437 14.61 -10.22 6.35
C PHE A 437 14.48 -11.68 5.94
N THR A 438 13.26 -12.16 6.08
CA THR A 438 12.88 -13.51 5.69
C THR A 438 11.50 -13.48 5.05
N CYS A 439 11.26 -14.26 4.00
CA CYS A 439 9.92 -14.42 3.40
C CYS A 439 9.73 -15.78 2.75
N THR A 440 8.48 -16.24 2.65
CA THR A 440 8.12 -17.51 2.00
C THR A 440 7.67 -17.24 0.56
N VAL A 441 8.11 -18.06 -0.39
CA VAL A 441 7.58 -18.05 -1.76
C VAL A 441 6.32 -18.93 -1.82
N VAL A 442 5.17 -18.31 -2.13
CA VAL A 442 3.85 -18.95 -1.91
C VAL A 442 3.06 -19.23 -3.19
N ALA A 443 3.37 -18.60 -4.32
CA ALA A 443 2.72 -18.86 -5.61
C ALA A 443 3.48 -18.19 -6.78
N ASP A 444 2.92 -18.32 -8.00
CA ASP A 444 3.25 -17.53 -9.19
C ASP A 444 4.74 -17.48 -9.55
N SER A 445 5.47 -18.54 -9.22
CA SER A 445 6.93 -18.59 -9.32
C SER A 445 7.38 -19.69 -10.28
N TYR A 446 8.50 -19.48 -10.96
CA TYR A 446 8.97 -20.33 -12.06
C TYR A 446 10.48 -20.48 -12.06
N ILE A 447 10.94 -21.59 -12.62
CA ILE A 447 12.36 -21.92 -12.81
C ILE A 447 12.79 -21.43 -14.18
N ILE A 448 13.92 -20.71 -14.23
CA ILE A 448 14.53 -20.22 -15.46
C ILE A 448 15.77 -21.08 -15.75
N ARG A 449 15.82 -21.67 -16.95
CA ARG A 449 17.02 -22.35 -17.49
C ARG A 449 17.25 -21.93 -18.94
N ASP A 450 18.51 -21.69 -19.29
CA ASP A 450 18.93 -21.23 -20.63
C ASP A 450 18.12 -20.05 -21.20
N GLY A 451 17.75 -19.11 -20.32
CA GLY A 451 17.03 -17.90 -20.69
C GLY A 451 15.56 -18.14 -21.04
N ARG A 452 14.94 -19.19 -20.47
CA ARG A 452 13.54 -19.54 -20.66
C ARG A 452 12.93 -20.04 -19.35
N ILE A 453 11.65 -19.75 -19.13
CA ILE A 453 10.87 -20.43 -18.09
C ILE A 453 10.66 -21.88 -18.53
N VAL A 454 11.10 -22.84 -17.71
CA VAL A 454 11.04 -24.27 -18.04
C VAL A 454 10.04 -25.05 -17.20
N ALA A 455 9.76 -24.61 -15.98
CA ALA A 455 8.82 -25.26 -15.08
C ALA A 455 8.30 -24.26 -14.03
N PRO A 456 7.08 -24.45 -13.51
CA PRO A 456 6.65 -23.75 -12.30
C PRO A 456 7.45 -24.22 -11.08
N LEU A 457 7.69 -23.32 -10.14
CA LEU A 457 8.25 -23.62 -8.84
C LEU A 457 7.13 -24.08 -7.91
N ARG A 458 7.34 -25.16 -7.18
CA ARG A 458 6.36 -25.69 -6.23
C ARG A 458 6.12 -24.67 -5.10
N PRO A 459 4.87 -24.22 -4.88
CA PRO A 459 4.53 -23.32 -3.78
C PRO A 459 5.00 -23.81 -2.41
N ASN A 460 5.37 -22.89 -1.51
CA ASN A 460 5.75 -23.18 -0.12
C ASN A 460 6.93 -24.16 0.04
N THR A 461 7.78 -24.29 -0.98
CA THR A 461 8.96 -25.17 -0.92
C THR A 461 10.28 -24.42 -0.76
N VAL A 462 10.27 -23.10 -0.85
CA VAL A 462 11.47 -22.28 -0.63
C VAL A 462 11.17 -21.04 0.20
N ARG A 463 12.21 -20.57 0.88
CA ARG A 463 12.24 -19.35 1.68
C ARG A 463 13.39 -18.48 1.20
N ILE A 464 13.21 -17.16 1.23
CA ILE A 464 14.28 -16.20 0.97
C ILE A 464 14.73 -15.65 2.32
N ASN A 465 16.03 -15.73 2.59
CA ASN A 465 16.64 -15.20 3.81
C ASN A 465 17.79 -14.30 3.38
N ASP A 466 17.58 -13.00 3.35
CA ASP A 466 18.56 -12.07 2.77
C ASP A 466 18.56 -10.72 3.49
N ASN A 467 19.36 -9.79 2.98
CA ASN A 467 19.45 -8.42 3.46
C ASN A 467 18.92 -7.45 2.40
N ILE A 468 18.18 -6.43 2.83
CA ILE A 468 17.64 -5.40 1.93
C ILE A 468 18.74 -4.68 1.13
N ALA A 469 19.96 -4.58 1.67
CA ALA A 469 21.11 -4.02 0.96
C ALA A 469 21.53 -4.88 -0.24
N THR A 470 21.42 -6.22 -0.16
CA THR A 470 21.63 -7.12 -1.29
C THR A 470 20.58 -6.86 -2.37
N VAL A 471 19.30 -6.85 -1.98
CA VAL A 471 18.19 -6.68 -2.92
C VAL A 471 18.25 -5.35 -3.65
N LEU A 472 18.51 -4.27 -2.91
CA LEU A 472 18.59 -2.92 -3.49
C LEU A 472 19.90 -2.70 -4.25
N GLY A 473 21.02 -3.26 -3.77
CA GLY A 473 22.36 -3.03 -4.33
C GLY A 473 22.68 -3.86 -5.57
N ASN A 474 22.20 -5.10 -5.63
CA ASN A 474 22.57 -6.08 -6.66
C ASN A 474 21.55 -6.18 -7.80
N VAL A 475 20.82 -5.09 -8.08
CA VAL A 475 19.88 -5.05 -9.21
C VAL A 475 20.65 -5.03 -10.53
N VAL A 476 20.40 -6.05 -11.35
CA VAL A 476 21.02 -6.23 -12.68
C VAL A 476 20.10 -5.88 -13.84
N GLY A 477 18.81 -5.66 -13.58
CA GLY A 477 17.83 -5.23 -14.59
C GLY A 477 16.50 -4.84 -13.97
N VAL A 478 15.77 -3.95 -14.65
CA VAL A 478 14.46 -3.44 -14.20
C VAL A 478 13.57 -3.28 -15.43
N THR A 479 12.28 -3.63 -15.30
CA THR A 479 11.30 -3.36 -16.35
C THR A 479 10.78 -1.94 -16.34
N LYS A 480 10.29 -1.47 -17.50
CA LYS A 480 9.67 -0.14 -17.60
C LYS A 480 8.25 -0.10 -17.03
N GLU A 481 7.48 -1.16 -17.27
CA GLU A 481 6.08 -1.23 -16.85
C GLU A 481 5.99 -1.45 -15.34
N VAL A 482 5.06 -0.74 -14.70
CA VAL A 482 4.77 -0.86 -13.28
C VAL A 482 3.33 -1.33 -13.10
N LYS A 483 3.08 -2.16 -12.08
CA LYS A 483 1.74 -2.62 -11.72
C LYS A 483 1.39 -2.13 -10.31
N GLY A 484 0.25 -1.46 -10.18
CA GLY A 484 -0.30 -1.08 -8.88
C GLY A 484 -0.64 -2.33 -8.07
N THR A 485 -0.05 -2.44 -6.89
CA THR A 485 -0.14 -3.61 -6.03
C THR A 485 -0.42 -3.17 -4.60
N ILE A 486 -1.43 -3.78 -4.00
CA ILE A 486 -1.70 -3.70 -2.56
C ILE A 486 -1.28 -5.04 -1.97
N VAL A 487 -0.35 -5.01 -1.04
CA VAL A 487 0.06 -6.21 -0.30
C VAL A 487 -0.75 -6.34 0.97
N TRP A 488 -0.78 -7.55 1.52
CA TRP A 488 -1.58 -7.83 2.71
C TRP A 488 -1.15 -6.94 3.87
N ALA A 489 -2.13 -6.29 4.53
CA ALA A 489 -1.92 -5.35 5.64
C ALA A 489 -1.07 -4.10 5.32
N ALA A 490 -0.86 -3.75 4.05
CA ALA A 490 -0.29 -2.46 3.69
C ALA A 490 -1.37 -1.36 3.61
N ASP A 491 -1.02 -0.18 4.11
CA ASP A 491 -1.86 1.02 4.06
C ASP A 491 -1.65 1.84 2.77
N GLU A 492 -0.56 1.58 2.03
CA GLU A 492 -0.20 2.26 0.79
C GLU A 492 -0.32 1.38 -0.46
N VAL A 493 -0.25 2.02 -1.62
CA VAL A 493 -0.26 1.38 -2.92
C VAL A 493 1.11 1.51 -3.54
N ALA A 494 1.73 0.37 -3.89
CA ALA A 494 3.02 0.34 -4.54
C ALA A 494 2.85 0.06 -6.04
N TYR A 495 3.38 0.94 -6.88
CA TYR A 495 3.48 0.79 -8.33
C TYR A 495 4.87 0.31 -8.67
N THR A 496 4.99 -0.99 -8.91
CA THR A 496 6.29 -1.66 -8.95
C THR A 496 6.55 -2.36 -10.28
N PRO A 497 7.79 -2.26 -10.81
CA PRO A 497 8.23 -3.04 -11.94
C PRO A 497 8.64 -4.44 -11.48
N GLU A 498 9.14 -5.23 -12.42
CA GLU A 498 9.95 -6.40 -12.11
C GLU A 498 11.41 -6.00 -12.02
N ILE A 499 12.14 -6.60 -11.07
CA ILE A 499 13.56 -6.37 -10.89
C ILE A 499 14.31 -7.69 -10.90
N ALA A 500 15.42 -7.76 -11.62
CA ALA A 500 16.36 -8.87 -11.56
C ALA A 500 17.46 -8.54 -10.56
N VAL A 501 17.70 -9.43 -9.60
CA VAL A 501 18.66 -9.27 -8.51
C VAL A 501 19.59 -10.48 -8.48
N SER A 502 20.90 -10.25 -8.49
CA SER A 502 21.90 -11.31 -8.33
C SER A 502 22.26 -11.53 -6.87
N GLY A 503 22.63 -12.76 -6.52
CA GLY A 503 23.16 -13.07 -5.19
C GLY A 503 22.09 -13.26 -4.11
N VAL A 504 20.88 -13.66 -4.50
CA VAL A 504 19.77 -13.86 -3.56
C VAL A 504 19.87 -15.25 -2.94
N HIS A 505 19.86 -15.31 -1.61
CA HIS A 505 19.91 -16.56 -0.86
C HIS A 505 18.52 -17.19 -0.73
N VAL A 506 18.39 -18.40 -1.26
CA VAL A 506 17.16 -19.18 -1.26
C VAL A 506 17.39 -20.50 -0.54
N ASP A 507 16.58 -20.77 0.47
CA ASP A 507 16.63 -22.01 1.24
C ASP A 507 15.44 -22.91 0.91
N ALA A 508 15.72 -24.17 0.59
CA ALA A 508 14.70 -25.20 0.44
C ALA A 508 14.05 -25.49 1.81
N ILE A 509 12.72 -25.50 1.84
CA ILE A 509 11.93 -25.91 3.00
C ILE A 509 11.84 -27.44 2.98
N ALA A 510 12.28 -28.07 4.08
CA ALA A 510 12.33 -29.52 4.22
C ALA A 510 10.98 -30.17 3.88
N GLY A 511 11.00 -31.18 3.02
CA GLY A 511 9.84 -32.00 2.68
C GLY A 511 9.58 -33.02 3.78
N PHE A 512 9.09 -32.60 4.94
CA PHE A 512 8.53 -33.56 5.90
C PHE A 512 7.11 -33.90 5.43
N MET A 513 6.89 -35.17 5.07
CA MET A 513 5.61 -35.84 4.71
C MET A 513 5.26 -36.08 3.22
N GLU A 514 6.09 -35.72 2.24
CA GLU A 514 5.77 -36.00 0.81
C GLU A 514 6.10 -37.45 0.37
N ASP A 515 6.97 -38.17 1.10
CA ASP A 515 7.44 -39.53 0.76
C ASP A 515 6.71 -40.66 1.52
N LEU A 516 5.58 -40.38 2.16
CA LEU A 516 4.76 -41.38 2.90
C LEU A 516 3.54 -41.88 2.11
N GLY A 517 3.51 -41.68 0.79
CA GLY A 517 2.43 -42.11 -0.12
C GLY A 517 2.73 -43.41 -0.85
#